data_AF-A0AA40R9C6-F1
#
_entry.id   AF-A0AA40R9C6-F1
#
_cell.length_a   1.000
_cell.length_b   1.000
_cell.length_c   1.000
_cell.angle_alpha   90.00
_cell.angle_beta   90.00
_cell.angle_gamma   90.00
#
_symmetry.space_group_name_H-M   'P 1'
#
loop_
_entity.id
_entity.type
_entity.pdbx_description
1 polymer ?
#
loop_
_entity_poly.entity_id
_entity_poly.type
_entity_poly.pdbx_seq_one_letter_code
_entity_poly.pdbx_strand_id
1 'polypeptide(L)'
;MKVFIAAEFERVIVDSTGQEKRSCFQPTADCWRWRARRVARAKLVQLAQHAGLLLEQTYEREGGRLRRRAGSYGRAKQYKRLRRVLKRRRTILGRRLRDIGRKLSSTTESHRGAFELWFARAWRICRRRPKEKGKLYALHAPEVECIGKGKAHQPYEFGVRASLAMTEKQGLIVGVCTFAGNLYGGHTLAEYLEQTRILSESVPGEPSSKSVFTDLSYRGVDTVLAPIMLIHRGKCKTLSIRQRRWLKCCWQTILKFVNVGETHAARVPNEGHLAKLFRQRLAMSPTEFRARERNRISKVGAELAYAPQMPQSYGLAR
;
A
#
# COMPACT_ATOMS: atom_id res chain seq x y z
N MET A 1 17.91 -27.64 -4.50
CA MET A 1 16.53 -27.33 -4.07
C MET A 1 16.47 -27.46 -2.55
N LYS A 2 15.88 -26.51 -1.82
CA LYS A 2 15.58 -26.72 -0.40
C LYS A 2 14.41 -27.71 -0.31
N VAL A 3 14.57 -28.76 0.47
CA VAL A 3 13.51 -29.73 0.72
C VAL A 3 12.55 -29.12 1.74
N PHE A 4 11.28 -28.99 1.37
CA PHE A 4 10.22 -28.52 2.27
C PHE A 4 9.71 -29.70 3.08
N ILE A 5 9.63 -29.54 4.39
CA ILE A 5 9.12 -30.57 5.31
C ILE A 5 7.71 -30.15 5.73
N ALA A 6 6.72 -31.03 5.53
CA ALA A 6 5.30 -30.75 5.86
C ALA A 6 5.11 -30.28 7.31
N ALA A 7 5.90 -30.81 8.25
CA ALA A 7 5.90 -30.43 9.66
C ALA A 7 6.24 -28.95 9.93
N GLU A 8 6.76 -28.21 8.95
CA GLU A 8 7.06 -26.78 9.08
C GLU A 8 5.82 -25.89 8.92
N PHE A 9 4.78 -26.40 8.27
CA PHE A 9 3.51 -25.70 8.03
C PHE A 9 2.51 -25.86 9.19
N GLU A 10 2.79 -26.76 10.15
CA GLU A 10 1.96 -26.90 11.35
C GLU A 10 1.91 -25.62 12.19
N ARG A 11 2.95 -24.77 12.08
CA ARG A 11 3.13 -23.57 12.91
C ARG A 11 3.48 -22.37 12.06
N VAL A 12 2.55 -21.42 12.06
CA VAL A 12 2.63 -20.22 11.24
C VAL A 12 2.63 -18.99 12.14
N ILE A 13 3.50 -18.04 11.84
CA ILE A 13 3.54 -16.70 12.40
C ILE A 13 2.76 -15.80 11.46
N VAL A 14 1.74 -15.11 11.96
CA VAL A 14 0.97 -14.14 11.21
C VAL A 14 1.18 -12.75 11.80
N ASP A 15 1.65 -11.85 10.95
CA ASP A 15 1.84 -10.45 11.28
C ASP A 15 1.02 -9.56 10.33
N SER A 16 0.50 -8.44 10.83
CA SER A 16 -0.12 -7.41 10.00
C SER A 16 0.73 -6.16 9.98
N THR A 17 1.04 -5.67 8.79
CA THR A 17 1.79 -4.43 8.57
C THR A 17 1.03 -3.49 7.63
N GLY A 18 1.34 -2.19 7.66
CA GLY A 18 0.87 -1.26 6.65
C GLY A 18 1.78 -1.29 5.44
N GLN A 19 1.29 -1.76 4.28
CA GLN A 19 2.04 -1.64 3.04
C GLN A 19 1.95 -0.20 2.53
N GLU A 20 3.03 0.56 2.70
CA GLU A 20 3.12 1.93 2.19
C GLU A 20 2.97 1.94 0.67
N LYS A 21 1.83 2.46 0.17
CA LYS A 21 1.72 2.86 -1.23
C LYS A 21 2.37 4.23 -1.34
N ARG A 22 3.11 4.49 -2.43
CA ARG A 22 3.80 5.77 -2.70
C ARG A 22 2.78 6.92 -2.87
N SER A 23 2.23 7.35 -1.74
CA SER A 23 1.18 8.32 -1.62
C SER A 23 1.57 9.35 -0.57
N CYS A 24 2.61 10.12 -0.89
CA CYS A 24 2.72 11.52 -0.49
C CYS A 24 2.67 11.82 1.03
N PHE A 25 3.83 11.79 1.70
CA PHE A 25 4.03 12.29 3.06
C PHE A 25 3.80 13.79 3.24
N GLN A 26 3.06 14.15 4.30
CA GLN A 26 3.39 15.16 5.32
C GLN A 26 2.42 15.02 6.52
N PRO A 27 2.85 15.26 7.78
CA PRO A 27 2.21 14.73 9.00
C PRO A 27 0.90 15.41 9.40
N THR A 28 0.50 16.47 8.69
CA THR A 28 -0.65 17.30 9.04
C THR A 28 -1.74 17.18 7.98
N ALA A 29 -3.00 17.06 8.43
CA ALA A 29 -4.18 16.92 7.55
C ALA A 29 -4.26 17.99 6.44
N ASP A 30 -3.72 19.19 6.70
CA ASP A 30 -3.68 20.32 5.79
C ASP A 30 -2.69 20.15 4.62
N CYS A 31 -1.54 19.53 4.87
CA CYS A 31 -0.51 19.26 3.86
C CYS A 31 -0.96 18.19 2.85
N TRP A 32 -1.62 17.14 3.36
CA TRP A 32 -2.28 16.16 2.51
C TRP A 32 -3.30 16.84 1.58
N ARG A 33 -4.18 17.69 2.14
CA ARG A 33 -5.25 18.39 1.40
C ARG A 33 -4.68 19.26 0.28
N TRP A 34 -3.55 19.91 0.54
CA TRP A 34 -2.81 20.70 -0.43
C TRP A 34 -2.32 19.84 -1.61
N ARG A 35 -1.72 18.69 -1.32
CA ARG A 35 -1.11 17.81 -2.32
C ARG A 35 -2.16 17.10 -3.17
N ALA A 36 -3.20 16.57 -2.53
CA ALA A 36 -4.32 15.94 -3.22
C ALA A 36 -4.94 16.90 -4.26
N ARG A 37 -5.23 18.15 -3.87
CA ARG A 37 -5.76 19.14 -4.82
C ARG A 37 -4.78 19.51 -5.93
N ARG A 38 -3.46 19.48 -5.66
CA ARG A 38 -2.43 19.71 -6.69
C ARG A 38 -2.45 18.63 -7.75
N VAL A 39 -2.41 17.38 -7.29
CA VAL A 39 -2.33 16.20 -8.14
C VAL A 39 -3.62 16.07 -8.94
N ALA A 40 -4.79 16.31 -8.32
CA ALA A 40 -6.08 16.34 -9.01
C ALA A 40 -6.07 17.34 -10.18
N ARG A 41 -5.68 18.60 -9.91
CA ARG A 41 -5.63 19.62 -10.96
C ARG A 41 -4.67 19.22 -12.08
N ALA A 42 -3.45 18.79 -11.75
CA ALA A 42 -2.47 18.40 -12.75
C ALA A 42 -2.97 17.26 -13.63
N LYS A 43 -3.59 16.23 -13.03
CA LYS A 43 -4.17 15.10 -13.76
C LYS A 43 -5.37 15.51 -14.63
N LEU A 44 -6.26 16.36 -14.13
CA LEU A 44 -7.38 16.87 -14.92
C LEU A 44 -6.92 17.70 -16.12
N VAL A 45 -5.86 18.51 -15.97
CA VAL A 45 -5.29 19.27 -17.09
C VAL A 45 -4.66 18.32 -18.12
N GLN A 46 -3.92 17.30 -17.68
CA GLN A 46 -3.36 16.28 -18.58
C GLN A 46 -4.47 15.56 -19.35
N LEU A 47 -5.52 15.10 -18.66
CA LEU A 47 -6.65 14.42 -19.30
C LEU A 47 -7.40 15.32 -20.28
N ALA A 48 -7.58 16.60 -19.94
CA ALA A 48 -8.20 17.57 -20.84
C ALA A 48 -7.36 17.77 -22.10
N GLN A 49 -6.03 17.86 -21.98
CA GLN A 49 -5.13 17.96 -23.12
C GLN A 49 -5.19 16.72 -24.01
N HIS A 50 -5.20 15.52 -23.43
CA HIS A 50 -5.35 14.27 -24.19
C HIS A 50 -6.69 14.16 -24.90
N ALA A 51 -7.75 14.73 -24.34
CA ALA A 51 -9.08 14.77 -24.94
C ALA A 51 -9.29 15.96 -25.90
N GLY A 52 -8.25 16.74 -26.21
CA GLY A 52 -8.35 17.91 -27.09
C GLY A 52 -9.17 19.07 -26.52
N LEU A 53 -9.47 19.09 -25.21
CA LEU A 53 -10.27 20.13 -24.59
C LEU A 53 -9.44 21.40 -24.35
N LEU A 54 -9.82 22.49 -25.00
CA LEU A 54 -9.24 23.80 -24.76
C LEU A 54 -9.67 24.35 -23.39
N LEU A 55 -8.74 24.42 -22.45
CA LEU A 55 -8.97 25.00 -21.12
C LEU A 55 -8.66 26.49 -21.12
N GLU A 56 -9.54 27.31 -20.55
CA GLU A 56 -9.34 28.76 -20.45
C GLU A 56 -8.08 29.12 -19.64
N GLN A 57 -7.82 28.37 -18.56
CA GLN A 57 -6.68 28.60 -17.67
C GLN A 57 -6.23 27.29 -17.02
N THR A 58 -4.92 27.02 -17.02
CA THR A 58 -4.34 25.83 -16.35
C THR A 58 -3.95 26.07 -14.89
N TYR A 59 -3.83 27.34 -14.47
CA TYR A 59 -3.34 27.76 -13.14
C TYR A 59 -1.97 27.18 -12.75
N GLU A 60 -1.11 26.85 -13.70
CA GLU A 60 0.17 26.23 -13.39
C GLU A 60 1.10 27.17 -12.61
N ARG A 61 1.30 28.39 -13.11
CA ARG A 61 2.12 29.45 -12.47
C ARG A 61 1.60 29.79 -11.07
N GLU A 62 0.30 30.05 -10.94
CA GLU A 62 -0.33 30.32 -9.63
C GLU A 62 -0.17 29.11 -8.69
N GLY A 63 -0.32 27.90 -9.22
CA GLY A 63 -0.11 26.65 -8.49
C GLY A 63 1.29 26.51 -7.90
N GLY A 64 2.33 26.91 -8.66
CA GLY A 64 3.72 26.93 -8.19
C GLY A 64 3.94 27.94 -7.05
N ARG A 65 3.35 29.14 -7.14
CA ARG A 65 3.40 30.15 -6.06
C ARG A 65 2.70 29.66 -4.79
N LEU A 66 1.50 29.08 -4.93
CA LEU A 66 0.75 28.50 -3.81
C LEU A 66 1.48 27.31 -3.17
N ARG A 67 2.28 26.54 -3.94
CA ARG A 67 3.16 25.48 -3.39
C ARG A 67 4.18 26.06 -2.43
N ARG A 68 4.95 27.04 -2.90
CA ARG A 68 6.02 27.67 -2.12
C ARG A 68 5.48 28.27 -0.84
N ARG A 69 4.42 29.08 -0.93
CA ARG A 69 3.74 29.67 0.23
C ARG A 69 3.23 28.63 1.23
N ALA A 70 2.61 27.54 0.77
CA ALA A 70 2.13 26.48 1.67
C ALA A 70 3.28 25.82 2.45
N GLY A 71 4.41 25.54 1.78
CA GLY A 71 5.60 24.98 2.42
C GLY A 71 6.20 25.93 3.46
N SER A 72 6.39 27.20 3.10
CA SER A 72 6.94 28.22 4.00
C SER A 72 6.04 28.46 5.22
N TYR A 73 4.73 28.62 5.01
CA TYR A 73 3.78 28.84 6.12
C TYR A 73 3.64 27.61 7.01
N GLY A 74 3.72 26.40 6.44
CA GLY A 74 3.74 25.15 7.22
C GLY A 74 4.98 25.06 8.11
N ARG A 75 6.17 25.32 7.55
CA ARG A 75 7.44 25.33 8.30
C ARG A 75 7.45 26.38 9.41
N ALA A 76 6.94 27.58 9.12
CA ALA A 76 6.84 28.67 10.09
C ALA A 76 5.64 28.55 11.05
N LYS A 77 4.88 27.44 11.03
CA LYS A 77 3.66 27.22 11.85
C LYS A 77 2.59 28.32 11.71
N GLN A 78 2.57 29.05 10.60
CA GLN A 78 1.61 30.14 10.32
C GLN A 78 0.28 29.60 9.75
N TYR A 79 -0.45 28.83 10.56
CA TYR A 79 -1.64 28.08 10.10
C TYR A 79 -2.77 28.96 9.56
N LYS A 80 -2.96 30.18 10.09
CA LYS A 80 -3.95 31.14 9.56
C LYS A 80 -3.67 31.49 8.09
N ARG A 81 -2.40 31.74 7.73
CA ARG A 81 -1.98 32.04 6.35
C ARG A 81 -2.02 30.79 5.47
N LEU A 82 -1.61 29.64 6.01
CA LEU A 82 -1.71 28.35 5.32
C LEU A 82 -3.16 28.05 4.91
N ARG A 83 -4.12 28.20 5.82
CA ARG A 83 -5.55 27.98 5.53
C ARG A 83 -6.07 28.83 4.37
N ARG A 84 -5.62 30.09 4.24
CA ARG A 84 -5.97 30.96 3.09
C ARG A 84 -5.44 30.40 1.76
N VAL A 85 -4.20 29.94 1.73
CA VAL A 85 -3.59 29.27 0.56
C VAL A 85 -4.37 28.01 0.18
N LEU A 86 -4.75 27.19 1.17
CA LEU A 86 -5.55 25.98 0.96
C LEU A 86 -6.96 26.29 0.42
N LYS A 87 -7.59 27.37 0.91
CA LYS A 87 -8.89 27.87 0.42
C LYS A 87 -8.79 28.29 -1.03
N ARG A 88 -7.81 29.13 -1.39
CA ARG A 88 -7.58 29.54 -2.79
C ARG A 88 -7.36 28.34 -3.72
N ARG A 89 -6.55 27.36 -3.30
CA ARG A 89 -6.34 26.14 -4.09
C ARG A 89 -7.62 25.30 -4.25
N ARG A 90 -8.49 25.23 -3.23
CA ARG A 90 -9.82 24.60 -3.36
C ARG A 90 -10.66 25.31 -4.42
N THR A 91 -10.67 26.65 -4.41
CA THR A 91 -11.40 27.46 -5.40
C THR A 91 -10.90 27.20 -6.82
N ILE A 92 -9.58 27.14 -7.02
CA ILE A 92 -8.97 26.84 -8.33
C ILE A 92 -9.43 25.46 -8.84
N LEU A 93 -9.33 24.42 -8.00
CA LEU A 93 -9.77 23.08 -8.38
C LEU A 93 -11.27 23.05 -8.70
N GLY A 94 -12.10 23.69 -7.87
CA GLY A 94 -13.55 23.76 -8.09
C GLY A 94 -13.95 24.59 -9.32
N ARG A 95 -13.17 25.59 -9.72
CA ARG A 95 -13.36 26.30 -11.01
C ARG A 95 -13.06 25.37 -12.18
N ARG A 96 -11.93 24.65 -12.13
CA ARG A 96 -11.55 23.71 -13.21
C ARG A 96 -12.52 22.56 -13.36
N LEU A 97 -12.98 21.97 -12.25
CA LEU A 97 -14.00 20.92 -12.31
C LEU A 97 -15.29 21.39 -12.99
N ARG A 98 -15.72 22.64 -12.77
CA ARG A 98 -16.93 23.18 -13.42
C ARG A 98 -16.73 23.48 -14.91
N ASP A 99 -15.61 24.12 -15.27
CA ASP A 99 -15.24 24.39 -16.67
C ASP A 99 -15.17 23.08 -17.49
N ILE A 100 -14.40 22.12 -16.97
CA ILE A 100 -14.29 20.80 -17.56
C ILE A 100 -15.65 20.08 -17.65
N GLY A 101 -16.45 20.12 -16.57
CA GLY A 101 -17.76 19.46 -16.56
C GLY A 101 -18.71 20.01 -17.63
N ARG A 102 -18.65 21.31 -17.92
CA ARG A 102 -19.44 21.95 -18.99
C ARG A 102 -18.98 21.58 -20.40
N LYS A 103 -17.68 21.32 -20.58
CA LYS A 103 -17.10 20.92 -21.87
C LYS A 103 -17.25 19.43 -22.14
N LEU A 104 -17.33 18.63 -21.07
CA LEU A 104 -17.54 17.19 -21.20
C LEU A 104 -18.95 16.87 -21.70
N SER A 105 -19.97 17.68 -21.36
CA SER A 105 -21.33 17.49 -21.87
C SER A 105 -21.46 17.68 -23.37
N SER A 106 -20.52 18.36 -24.03
CA SER A 106 -20.52 18.62 -25.47
C SER A 106 -19.55 17.72 -26.27
N THR A 107 -18.87 16.76 -25.63
CA THR A 107 -17.77 15.98 -26.23
C THR A 107 -18.12 14.48 -26.35
N THR A 108 -17.56 13.84 -27.38
CA THR A 108 -17.71 12.42 -27.77
C THR A 108 -17.32 11.43 -26.66
N GLU A 109 -17.94 10.24 -26.69
CA GLU A 109 -17.92 9.24 -25.61
C GLU A 109 -16.57 8.57 -25.34
N SER A 110 -15.64 8.55 -26.30
CA SER A 110 -14.43 7.72 -26.26
C SER A 110 -13.47 7.98 -25.07
N HIS A 111 -13.57 9.15 -24.42
CA HIS A 111 -12.72 9.50 -23.27
C HIS A 111 -13.46 9.49 -21.92
N ARG A 112 -14.76 9.16 -21.89
CA ARG A 112 -15.60 9.35 -20.69
C ARG A 112 -15.17 8.49 -19.50
N GLY A 113 -14.88 7.20 -19.68
CA GLY A 113 -14.64 6.28 -18.56
C GLY A 113 -13.46 6.66 -17.65
N ALA A 114 -12.29 6.94 -18.23
CA ALA A 114 -11.14 7.40 -17.44
C ALA A 114 -11.40 8.79 -16.84
N PHE A 115 -12.07 9.66 -17.57
CA PHE A 115 -12.35 11.02 -17.16
C PHE A 115 -13.31 11.07 -15.96
N GLU A 116 -14.39 10.29 -16.00
CA GLU A 116 -15.40 10.16 -14.94
C GLU A 116 -14.79 9.71 -13.62
N LEU A 117 -13.90 8.71 -13.65
CA LEU A 117 -13.22 8.21 -12.46
C LEU A 117 -12.42 9.32 -11.77
N TRP A 118 -11.57 10.03 -12.53
CA TRP A 118 -10.75 11.12 -11.99
C TRP A 118 -11.59 12.33 -11.57
N PHE A 119 -12.67 12.61 -12.31
CA PHE A 119 -13.60 13.69 -12.02
C PHE A 119 -14.36 13.44 -10.71
N ALA A 120 -14.88 12.23 -10.51
CA ALA A 120 -15.55 11.82 -9.28
C ALA A 120 -14.60 11.90 -8.07
N ARG A 121 -13.36 11.38 -8.20
CA ARG A 121 -12.34 11.45 -7.15
C ARG A 121 -11.97 12.90 -6.81
N ALA A 122 -11.82 13.77 -7.82
CA ALA A 122 -11.50 15.17 -7.63
C ALA A 122 -12.67 15.96 -6.98
N TRP A 123 -13.92 15.66 -7.35
CA TRP A 123 -15.10 16.21 -6.69
C TRP A 123 -15.19 15.79 -5.22
N ARG A 124 -14.91 14.52 -4.90
CA ARG A 124 -14.85 14.02 -3.52
C ARG A 124 -13.85 14.83 -2.69
N ILE A 125 -12.63 15.06 -3.19
CA ILE A 125 -11.63 15.89 -2.50
C ILE A 125 -12.08 17.36 -2.35
N CYS A 126 -12.80 17.88 -3.33
CA CYS A 126 -13.27 19.26 -3.33
C CYS A 126 -14.42 19.48 -2.34
N ARG A 127 -15.41 18.57 -2.29
CA ARG A 127 -16.62 18.67 -1.45
C ARG A 127 -16.41 18.21 -0.02
N ARG A 128 -15.41 17.36 0.23
CA ARG A 128 -15.13 16.75 1.53
C ARG A 128 -15.19 17.71 2.72
N ARG A 129 -15.89 17.28 3.78
CA ARG A 129 -15.96 17.95 5.09
C ARG A 129 -14.79 17.53 5.99
N PRO A 130 -14.35 18.36 6.97
CA PRO A 130 -13.22 18.04 7.84
C PRO A 130 -13.37 16.73 8.64
N LYS A 131 -14.56 16.48 9.20
CA LYS A 131 -14.88 15.35 10.10
C LYS A 131 -15.44 14.10 9.39
N GLU A 132 -15.46 14.11 8.07
CA GLU A 132 -16.00 12.99 7.27
C GLU A 132 -15.09 11.75 7.36
N LYS A 133 -15.69 10.55 7.55
CA LYS A 133 -15.03 9.24 7.48
C LYS A 133 -14.71 8.87 6.01
N GLY A 134 -13.89 7.84 5.77
CA GLY A 134 -13.58 7.39 4.41
C GLY A 134 -12.82 8.43 3.58
N LYS A 135 -11.70 8.90 4.11
CA LYS A 135 -10.91 9.98 3.52
C LYS A 135 -10.08 9.43 2.36
N LEU A 136 -10.30 9.93 1.14
CA LEU A 136 -9.45 9.57 0.00
C LEU A 136 -8.04 10.15 0.19
N TYR A 137 -7.02 9.35 0.52
CA TYR A 137 -5.67 9.86 0.75
C TYR A 137 -4.81 9.91 -0.52
N ALA A 138 -5.02 8.99 -1.45
CA ALA A 138 -4.33 8.97 -2.73
C ALA A 138 -5.35 9.02 -3.86
N LEU A 139 -5.12 9.91 -4.83
CA LEU A 139 -5.99 9.98 -6.01
C LEU A 139 -5.88 8.78 -6.92
N HIS A 140 -4.69 8.18 -7.02
CA HIS A 140 -4.44 7.02 -7.87
C HIS A 140 -4.88 5.71 -7.21
N ALA A 141 -4.81 5.64 -5.88
CA ALA A 141 -5.09 4.44 -5.09
C ALA A 141 -6.17 4.73 -4.02
N PRO A 142 -7.47 4.64 -4.35
CA PRO A 142 -8.56 4.92 -3.41
C PRO A 142 -8.62 3.99 -2.19
N GLU A 143 -8.04 2.80 -2.30
CA GLU A 143 -7.88 1.81 -1.24
C GLU A 143 -6.87 2.21 -0.15
N VAL A 144 -6.07 3.26 -0.38
CA VAL A 144 -5.08 3.74 0.60
C VAL A 144 -5.77 4.42 1.77
N GLU A 145 -5.39 3.98 2.95
CA GLU A 145 -5.87 4.49 4.21
C GLU A 145 -4.75 5.04 5.08
N CYS A 146 -5.16 5.71 6.16
CA CYS A 146 -4.25 6.27 7.15
C CYS A 146 -4.29 5.37 8.38
N ILE A 147 -3.20 4.65 8.61
CA ILE A 147 -3.03 3.71 9.72
C ILE A 147 -2.19 4.41 10.79
N GLY A 148 -2.65 4.41 12.04
CA GLY A 148 -1.90 4.98 13.16
C GLY A 148 -0.83 3.99 13.63
N LYS A 149 0.46 4.34 13.52
CA LYS A 149 1.58 3.49 13.94
C LYS A 149 1.87 3.56 15.44
N GLY A 150 1.42 4.60 16.14
CA GLY A 150 1.78 4.84 17.54
C GLY A 150 3.26 5.21 17.78
N LYS A 151 4.07 5.35 16.72
CA LYS A 151 5.47 5.80 16.80
C LYS A 151 5.55 7.33 16.85
N ALA A 152 6.35 7.89 17.76
CA ALA A 152 6.45 9.34 17.94
C ALA A 152 6.95 10.09 16.68
N HIS A 153 7.94 9.54 15.97
CA HIS A 153 8.55 10.17 14.79
C HIS A 153 7.75 9.93 13.50
N GLN A 154 6.97 8.84 13.43
CA GLN A 154 6.10 8.52 12.30
C GLN A 154 4.75 8.01 12.82
N PRO A 155 3.85 8.92 13.24
CA PRO A 155 2.60 8.53 13.88
C PRO A 155 1.60 7.89 12.93
N TYR A 156 1.76 8.11 11.62
CA TYR A 156 0.86 7.62 10.58
C TYR A 156 1.62 6.94 9.44
N GLU A 157 1.02 5.87 8.94
CA GLU A 157 1.36 5.13 7.73
C GLU A 157 0.23 5.36 6.70
N PHE A 158 0.57 5.57 5.43
CA PHE A 158 -0.42 5.69 4.36
C PHE A 158 -0.30 4.51 3.42
N GLY A 159 -1.21 3.56 3.55
CA GLY A 159 -1.08 2.28 2.89
C GLY A 159 -2.36 1.47 2.88
N VAL A 160 -2.21 0.25 2.38
CA VAL A 160 -3.22 -0.80 2.53
C VAL A 160 -2.71 -1.72 3.63
N ARG A 161 -3.60 -2.26 4.46
CA ARG A 161 -3.21 -3.25 5.45
C ARG A 161 -2.79 -4.52 4.72
N ALA A 162 -1.61 -5.03 5.05
CA ALA A 162 -1.07 -6.26 4.50
C ALA A 162 -0.82 -7.26 5.63
N SER A 163 -1.16 -8.52 5.40
CA SER A 163 -0.90 -9.62 6.33
C SER A 163 0.12 -10.57 5.71
N LEU A 164 1.06 -11.03 6.53
CA LEU A 164 2.19 -11.87 6.17
C LEU A 164 2.25 -13.11 7.06
N ALA A 165 2.44 -14.27 6.44
CA ALA A 165 2.41 -15.59 7.05
C ALA A 165 3.77 -16.21 6.81
N MET A 166 4.40 -16.60 7.91
CA MET A 166 5.76 -17.11 7.91
C MET A 166 5.79 -18.43 8.68
N THR A 167 6.49 -19.45 8.20
CA THR A 167 6.74 -20.65 9.02
C THR A 167 7.62 -20.28 10.22
N GLU A 168 7.36 -20.84 11.40
CA GLU A 168 8.15 -20.56 12.62
C GLU A 168 9.65 -20.86 12.45
N LYS A 169 9.99 -22.01 11.85
CA LYS A 169 11.35 -22.56 11.85
C LYS A 169 12.26 -21.93 10.79
N GLN A 170 11.82 -21.94 9.53
CA GLN A 170 12.64 -21.51 8.40
C GLN A 170 12.38 -20.06 7.97
N GLY A 171 11.34 -19.41 8.50
CA GLY A 171 10.93 -18.08 8.07
C GLY A 171 10.46 -18.01 6.62
N LEU A 172 9.98 -19.13 6.05
CA LEU A 172 9.43 -19.19 4.70
C LEU A 172 8.12 -18.43 4.66
N ILE A 173 7.98 -17.55 3.68
CA ILE A 173 6.75 -16.81 3.44
C ILE A 173 5.77 -17.76 2.75
N VAL A 174 4.68 -18.09 3.44
CA VAL A 174 3.63 -19.01 2.95
C VAL A 174 2.59 -18.23 2.14
N GLY A 175 2.26 -17.02 2.58
CA GLY A 175 1.25 -16.21 1.92
C GLY A 175 1.37 -14.73 2.27
N VAL A 176 0.88 -13.89 1.36
CA VAL A 176 0.77 -12.44 1.53
C VAL A 176 -0.58 -11.98 1.00
N CYS A 177 -1.29 -11.21 1.81
CA CYS A 177 -2.63 -10.72 1.47
C CYS A 177 -2.73 -9.24 1.78
N THR A 178 -3.50 -8.50 0.99
CA THR A 178 -3.78 -7.09 1.24
C THR A 178 -5.27 -6.88 1.41
N PHE A 179 -5.66 -6.21 2.49
CA PHE A 179 -7.07 -5.93 2.79
C PHE A 179 -7.35 -4.45 2.54
N ALA A 180 -8.28 -4.17 1.63
CA ALA A 180 -8.78 -2.82 1.43
C ALA A 180 -9.74 -2.45 2.58
N GLY A 181 -9.61 -1.24 3.11
CA GLY A 181 -10.44 -0.79 4.22
C GLY A 181 -9.76 -0.90 5.59
N ASN A 182 -10.20 -0.08 6.55
CA ASN A 182 -9.56 0.02 7.87
C ASN A 182 -10.14 -1.02 8.80
N LEU A 183 -10.05 -2.28 8.36
CA LEU A 183 -10.58 -3.42 9.07
C LEU A 183 -9.74 -3.69 10.30
N TYR A 184 -10.42 -4.04 11.39
CA TYR A 184 -9.75 -4.55 12.57
C TYR A 184 -9.08 -5.89 12.22
N GLY A 185 -7.83 -6.07 12.67
CA GLY A 185 -7.00 -7.22 12.24
C GLY A 185 -7.63 -8.56 12.60
N GLY A 186 -8.37 -8.61 13.71
CA GLY A 186 -9.09 -9.81 14.08
C GLY A 186 -10.09 -10.30 13.04
N HIS A 187 -10.75 -9.41 12.31
CA HIS A 187 -11.70 -9.79 11.26
C HIS A 187 -11.03 -10.28 9.98
N THR A 188 -9.77 -9.91 9.74
CA THR A 188 -9.05 -10.32 8.52
C THR A 188 -8.35 -11.66 8.67
N LEU A 189 -8.23 -12.20 9.90
CA LEU A 189 -7.41 -13.38 10.16
C LEU A 189 -8.00 -14.67 9.56
N ALA A 190 -9.32 -14.83 9.55
CA ALA A 190 -9.97 -16.00 8.97
C ALA A 190 -9.77 -16.07 7.44
N GLU A 191 -10.09 -14.98 6.74
CA GLU A 191 -9.85 -14.84 5.28
C GLU A 191 -8.37 -15.07 4.94
N TYR A 192 -7.48 -14.57 5.80
CA TYR A 192 -6.05 -14.73 5.64
C TYR A 192 -5.58 -16.18 5.74
N LEU A 193 -6.04 -16.90 6.77
CA LEU A 193 -5.68 -18.31 6.94
C LEU A 193 -6.23 -19.17 5.81
N GLU A 194 -7.44 -18.89 5.34
CA GLU A 194 -8.01 -19.58 4.19
C GLU A 194 -7.15 -19.38 2.93
N GLN A 195 -6.69 -18.16 2.66
CA GLN A 195 -5.79 -17.93 1.55
C GLN A 195 -4.45 -18.66 1.72
N THR A 196 -3.89 -18.70 2.94
CA THR A 196 -2.66 -19.46 3.18
C THR A 196 -2.85 -20.96 2.99
N ARG A 197 -4.04 -21.49 3.32
CA ARG A 197 -4.40 -22.88 3.06
C ARG A 197 -4.41 -23.16 1.57
N ILE A 198 -5.13 -22.35 0.79
CA ILE A 198 -5.22 -22.48 -0.68
C ILE A 198 -3.83 -22.46 -1.32
N LEU A 199 -2.95 -21.54 -0.90
CA LEU A 199 -1.57 -21.47 -1.43
C LEU A 199 -0.71 -22.68 -1.04
N SER A 200 -1.08 -23.39 0.03
CA SER A 200 -0.32 -24.54 0.57
C SER A 200 -0.84 -25.89 0.07
N GLU A 201 -1.93 -25.94 -0.70
CA GLU A 201 -2.53 -27.19 -1.21
C GLU A 201 -1.59 -28.01 -2.10
N SER A 202 -0.61 -27.36 -2.73
CA SER A 202 0.40 -28.01 -3.57
C SER A 202 1.53 -28.69 -2.79
N VAL A 203 1.57 -28.54 -1.46
CA VAL A 203 2.59 -29.15 -0.60
C VAL A 203 2.17 -30.58 -0.24
N PRO A 204 3.06 -31.58 -0.36
CA PRO A 204 2.75 -32.95 0.02
C PRO A 204 2.43 -33.09 1.52
N GLY A 205 1.29 -33.71 1.84
CA GLY A 205 0.77 -33.90 3.20
C GLY A 205 -0.18 -32.77 3.63
N GLU A 206 -1.23 -33.07 4.40
CA GLU A 206 -2.23 -32.07 4.83
C GLU A 206 -1.56 -30.92 5.62
N PRO A 207 -1.34 -29.74 5.02
CA PRO A 207 -0.66 -28.64 5.68
C PRO A 207 -1.71 -27.83 6.43
N SER A 208 -2.37 -28.46 7.41
CA SER A 208 -3.26 -27.75 8.33
C SER A 208 -2.42 -27.09 9.42
N SER A 209 -2.50 -25.75 9.50
CA SER A 209 -1.83 -25.01 10.57
C SER A 209 -2.53 -25.32 11.89
N LYS A 210 -1.84 -26.03 12.78
CA LYS A 210 -2.35 -26.40 14.12
C LYS A 210 -2.24 -25.23 15.10
N SER A 211 -1.24 -24.37 14.91
CA SER A 211 -0.97 -23.26 15.82
C SER A 211 -0.53 -22.02 15.06
N VAL A 212 -1.18 -20.90 15.34
CA VAL A 212 -0.90 -19.62 14.70
C VAL A 212 -0.40 -18.63 15.76
N PHE A 213 0.81 -18.12 15.56
CA PHE A 213 1.40 -17.09 16.41
C PHE A 213 1.06 -15.71 15.88
N THR A 214 0.45 -14.87 16.71
CA THR A 214 0.00 -13.53 16.28
C THR A 214 0.36 -12.45 17.27
N ASP A 215 0.27 -11.22 16.78
CA ASP A 215 0.31 -10.01 17.58
C ASP A 215 -0.96 -9.77 18.40
N LEU A 216 -0.90 -8.77 19.29
CA LEU A 216 -2.02 -8.36 20.15
C LEU A 216 -3.21 -7.79 19.37
N SER A 217 -3.01 -7.41 18.11
CA SER A 217 -4.04 -6.86 17.22
C SER A 217 -5.11 -7.88 16.81
N TYR A 218 -4.89 -9.17 17.08
CA TYR A 218 -5.78 -10.29 16.75
C TYR A 218 -6.49 -10.88 17.98
N ARG A 219 -6.59 -10.12 19.08
CA ARG A 219 -7.23 -10.59 20.32
C ARG A 219 -8.74 -10.78 20.12
N GLY A 220 -9.28 -11.88 20.66
CA GLY A 220 -10.73 -12.12 20.72
C GLY A 220 -11.32 -12.86 19.52
N VAL A 221 -10.49 -13.44 18.67
CA VAL A 221 -10.89 -14.16 17.44
C VAL A 221 -10.89 -15.68 17.63
N ASP A 222 -10.66 -16.13 18.86
CA ASP A 222 -10.44 -17.54 19.19
C ASP A 222 -11.61 -18.45 18.83
N THR A 223 -12.84 -17.96 19.01
CA THR A 223 -14.06 -18.70 18.71
C THR A 223 -14.29 -18.88 17.21
N VAL A 224 -13.85 -17.92 16.40
CA VAL A 224 -14.04 -17.92 14.95
C VAL A 224 -13.04 -18.83 14.25
N LEU A 225 -11.87 -19.04 14.85
CA LEU A 225 -10.76 -19.78 14.24
C LEU A 225 -10.67 -21.24 14.71
N ALA A 226 -11.55 -21.68 15.62
CA ALA A 226 -11.56 -23.06 16.08
C ALA A 226 -11.70 -24.02 14.88
N PRO A 227 -10.86 -25.07 14.77
CA PRO A 227 -9.99 -25.66 15.81
C PRO A 227 -8.55 -25.11 15.89
N ILE A 228 -8.20 -24.08 15.13
CA ILE A 228 -6.82 -23.54 15.07
C ILE A 228 -6.46 -22.83 16.39
N MET A 229 -5.32 -23.20 16.99
CA MET A 229 -4.88 -22.61 18.25
C MET A 229 -4.17 -21.26 18.03
N LEU A 230 -4.81 -20.18 18.45
CA LEU A 230 -4.22 -18.84 18.40
C LEU A 230 -3.35 -18.54 19.63
N ILE A 231 -2.07 -18.26 19.40
CA ILE A 231 -1.06 -17.98 20.43
C ILE A 231 -0.56 -16.54 20.29
N HIS A 232 -0.77 -15.72 21.32
CA HIS A 232 -0.27 -14.34 21.36
C HIS A 232 0.16 -13.94 22.78
N ARG A 233 0.90 -12.83 22.91
CA ARG A 233 1.47 -12.37 24.18
C ARG A 233 0.43 -12.17 25.30
N GLY A 234 -0.80 -11.82 24.93
CA GLY A 234 -1.90 -11.60 25.86
C GLY A 234 -2.38 -12.86 26.60
N LYS A 235 -2.04 -14.05 26.09
CA LYS A 235 -2.35 -15.35 26.71
C LYS A 235 -1.19 -15.91 27.54
N CYS A 236 -0.16 -15.12 27.82
CA CYS A 236 1.05 -15.63 28.47
C CYS A 236 0.77 -16.46 29.74
N LYS A 237 -0.26 -16.10 30.53
CA LYS A 237 -0.65 -16.82 31.75
C LYS A 237 -1.26 -18.21 31.48
N THR A 238 -2.05 -18.37 30.43
CA THR A 238 -2.72 -19.64 30.08
C THR A 238 -1.84 -20.57 29.23
N LEU A 239 -0.75 -20.06 28.66
CA LEU A 239 0.17 -20.86 27.84
C LEU A 239 1.11 -21.73 28.68
N SER A 240 1.35 -22.94 28.19
CA SER A 240 2.36 -23.86 28.72
C SER A 240 3.79 -23.30 28.58
N ILE A 241 4.74 -23.84 29.35
CA ILE A 241 6.16 -23.45 29.29
C ILE A 241 6.71 -23.59 27.85
N ARG A 242 6.32 -24.66 27.15
CA ARG A 242 6.73 -24.93 25.77
C ARG A 242 6.22 -23.86 24.80
N GLN A 243 4.93 -23.52 24.88
CA GLN A 243 4.32 -22.47 24.05
C GLN A 243 4.91 -21.08 24.34
N ARG A 244 5.24 -20.78 25.60
CA ARG A 244 5.94 -19.54 25.95
C ARG A 244 7.35 -19.46 25.33
N ARG A 245 8.08 -20.58 25.29
CA ARG A 245 9.39 -20.65 24.61
C ARG A 245 9.24 -20.39 23.10
N TRP A 246 8.28 -21.04 22.45
CA TRP A 246 7.98 -20.78 21.03
C TRP A 246 7.64 -19.31 20.78
N LEU A 247 6.74 -18.72 21.57
CA LEU A 247 6.39 -17.31 21.43
C LEU A 247 7.59 -16.37 21.60
N LYS A 248 8.52 -16.68 22.51
CA LYS A 248 9.78 -15.92 22.65
C LYS A 248 10.68 -16.05 21.40
N CYS A 249 10.81 -17.26 20.86
CA CYS A 249 11.58 -17.51 19.63
C CYS A 249 10.95 -16.81 18.42
N CYS A 250 9.63 -16.92 18.22
CA CYS A 250 8.90 -16.23 17.17
C CYS A 250 9.10 -14.71 17.25
N TRP A 251 9.04 -14.13 18.46
CA TRP A 251 9.29 -12.70 18.65
C TRP A 251 10.70 -12.27 18.21
N GLN A 252 11.72 -13.10 18.48
CA GLN A 252 13.07 -12.82 17.97
C GLN A 252 13.13 -12.89 16.44
N THR A 253 12.41 -13.81 15.80
CA THR A 253 12.32 -13.91 14.34
C THR A 253 11.61 -12.69 13.74
N ILE A 254 10.48 -12.27 14.31
CA ILE A 254 9.73 -11.07 13.89
C ILE A 254 10.61 -9.82 14.06
N LEU A 255 11.28 -9.65 15.21
CA LEU A 255 12.17 -8.51 15.46
C LEU A 255 13.35 -8.47 14.49
N LYS A 256 13.93 -9.63 14.15
CA LYS A 256 14.97 -9.71 13.11
C LYS A 256 14.42 -9.25 11.75
N PHE A 257 13.22 -9.67 11.37
CA PHE A 257 12.59 -9.27 10.10
C PHE A 257 12.26 -7.77 10.05
N VAL A 258 11.67 -7.22 11.11
CA VAL A 258 11.35 -5.79 11.23
C VAL A 258 12.63 -4.93 11.22
N ASN A 259 13.66 -5.34 11.95
CA ASN A 259 14.95 -4.63 11.98
C ASN A 259 15.68 -4.70 10.63
N VAL A 260 15.55 -5.77 9.85
CA VAL A 260 16.08 -5.82 8.47
C VAL A 260 15.36 -4.79 7.58
N GLY A 261 14.04 -4.63 7.72
CA GLY A 261 13.28 -3.59 7.01
C GLY A 261 13.67 -2.15 7.39
N GLU A 262 13.87 -1.88 8.68
CA GLU A 262 14.28 -0.55 9.16
C GLU A 262 15.75 -0.24 8.85
N THR A 263 16.64 -1.24 8.91
CA THR A 263 18.07 -1.05 8.57
C THR A 263 18.30 -0.88 7.06
N HIS A 264 17.48 -1.44 6.17
CA HIS A 264 17.57 -1.14 4.74
C HIS A 264 17.01 0.25 4.39
N ALA A 265 16.08 0.79 5.18
CA ALA A 265 15.61 2.16 5.02
C ALA A 265 16.60 3.20 5.62
N ALA A 266 17.36 2.82 6.65
CA ALA A 266 18.31 3.69 7.35
C ALA A 266 19.78 3.53 6.89
N ARG A 267 20.15 2.43 6.24
CA ARG A 267 21.42 2.24 5.53
C ARG A 267 21.13 2.02 4.05
N VAL A 268 20.96 3.12 3.32
CA VAL A 268 21.52 3.15 1.96
C VAL A 268 22.99 3.53 2.16
N PRO A 269 23.93 2.57 2.23
CA PRO A 269 25.34 2.94 2.13
C PRO A 269 25.51 3.64 0.78
N ASN A 270 26.26 4.75 0.77
CA ASN A 270 26.59 5.57 -0.41
C ASN A 270 26.51 4.73 -1.70
N GLU A 271 25.74 5.17 -2.70
CA GLU A 271 25.44 4.40 -3.92
C GLU A 271 26.68 3.72 -4.56
N GLY A 272 27.87 4.29 -4.37
CA GLY A 272 29.15 3.71 -4.77
C GLY A 272 29.52 2.38 -4.10
N HIS A 273 29.19 2.15 -2.82
CA HIS A 273 29.51 0.90 -2.12
C HIS A 273 28.62 -0.26 -2.58
N LEU A 274 27.33 0.02 -2.82
CA LEU A 274 26.40 -0.96 -3.43
C LEU A 274 26.81 -1.28 -4.86
N ALA A 275 27.22 -0.29 -5.65
CA ALA A 275 27.74 -0.52 -6.99
C ALA A 275 29.02 -1.36 -7.00
N LYS A 276 29.87 -1.24 -5.97
CA LYS A 276 31.10 -2.03 -5.82
C LYS A 276 30.82 -3.49 -5.44
N LEU A 277 29.93 -3.73 -4.47
CA LEU A 277 29.48 -5.07 -4.10
C LEU A 277 28.72 -5.76 -5.24
N PHE A 278 27.92 -5.01 -5.99
CA PHE A 278 27.20 -5.52 -7.17
C PHE A 278 28.16 -5.96 -8.27
N ARG A 279 29.20 -5.16 -8.55
CA ARG A 279 30.28 -5.53 -9.50
C ARG A 279 31.06 -6.75 -9.03
N GLN A 280 31.38 -6.86 -7.74
CA GLN A 280 32.10 -8.01 -7.19
C GLN A 280 31.28 -9.31 -7.30
N ARG A 281 29.95 -9.25 -7.14
CA ARG A 281 29.09 -10.44 -7.12
C ARG A 281 28.61 -10.89 -8.49
N LEU A 282 28.42 -9.96 -9.42
CA LEU A 282 27.85 -10.24 -10.75
C LEU A 282 28.82 -9.96 -11.90
N ALA A 283 30.06 -9.54 -11.60
CA ALA A 283 31.09 -9.16 -12.57
C ALA A 283 30.66 -8.08 -13.59
N MET A 284 29.62 -7.30 -13.28
CA MET A 284 29.07 -6.28 -14.17
C MET A 284 28.50 -5.09 -13.39
N SER A 285 28.38 -3.93 -14.05
CA SER A 285 27.85 -2.73 -13.39
C SER A 285 26.31 -2.77 -13.24
N PRO A 286 25.74 -2.11 -12.22
CA PRO A 286 24.29 -2.02 -12.05
C PRO A 286 23.54 -1.45 -13.27
N THR A 287 24.19 -0.55 -14.02
CA THR A 287 23.68 0.05 -15.26
C THR A 287 23.63 -0.96 -16.41
N GLU A 288 24.69 -1.74 -16.60
CA GLU A 288 24.73 -2.82 -17.59
C GLU A 288 23.72 -3.92 -17.27
N PHE A 289 23.57 -4.28 -15.98
CA PHE A 289 22.57 -5.25 -15.54
C PHE A 289 21.15 -4.77 -15.84
N ARG A 290 20.84 -3.49 -15.56
CA ARG A 290 19.53 -2.91 -15.90
C ARG A 290 19.28 -2.87 -17.41
N ALA A 291 20.30 -2.58 -18.22
CA ALA A 291 20.17 -2.61 -19.68
C ALA A 291 19.91 -4.04 -20.19
N ARG A 292 20.61 -5.03 -19.63
CA ARG A 292 20.47 -6.45 -19.99
C ARG A 292 19.11 -7.02 -19.58
N GLU A 293 18.64 -6.73 -18.38
CA GLU A 293 17.31 -7.12 -17.91
C GLU A 293 16.20 -6.39 -18.67
N ARG A 294 16.38 -5.11 -19.02
CA ARG A 294 15.43 -4.39 -19.88
C ARG A 294 15.29 -5.05 -21.26
N ASN A 295 16.41 -5.48 -21.86
CA ASN A 295 16.41 -6.21 -23.14
C ASN A 295 15.85 -7.64 -23.02
N ARG A 296 16.00 -8.28 -21.86
CA ARG A 296 15.42 -9.59 -21.56
C ARG A 296 13.90 -9.50 -21.39
N ILE A 297 13.43 -8.49 -20.65
CA ILE A 297 12.01 -8.20 -20.43
C ILE A 297 11.34 -7.78 -21.75
N SER A 298 12.01 -7.03 -22.62
CA SER A 298 11.46 -6.68 -23.94
C SER A 298 11.35 -7.89 -24.88
N LYS A 299 12.26 -8.88 -24.78
CA LYS A 299 12.15 -10.14 -25.51
C LYS A 299 11.00 -11.02 -25.00
N VAL A 300 10.81 -11.13 -23.69
CA VAL A 300 9.69 -11.87 -23.09
C VAL A 300 8.33 -11.20 -23.36
N GLY A 301 8.30 -9.87 -23.44
CA GLY A 301 7.10 -9.12 -23.83
C GLY A 301 6.67 -9.34 -25.29
N ALA A 302 7.60 -9.70 -26.17
CA ALA A 302 7.29 -10.05 -27.56
C ALA A 302 6.70 -11.47 -27.69
N GLU A 303 7.12 -12.42 -26.83
CA GLU A 303 6.58 -13.78 -26.80
C GLU A 303 5.16 -13.83 -26.20
N LEU A 304 4.86 -12.99 -25.21
CA LEU A 304 3.52 -12.91 -24.58
C LEU A 304 2.47 -12.20 -25.46
N ALA A 305 2.88 -11.45 -26.48
CA ALA A 305 1.95 -10.80 -27.42
C ALA A 305 1.29 -11.79 -28.40
N TYR A 306 1.79 -13.02 -28.49
CA TYR A 306 1.30 -14.05 -29.42
C TYR A 306 0.53 -15.20 -28.74
N ALA A 307 0.27 -15.12 -27.43
CA ALA A 307 -0.48 -16.14 -26.71
C ALA A 307 -2.01 -15.94 -26.89
N PRO A 308 -2.77 -16.95 -27.37
CA PRO A 308 -4.22 -16.85 -27.52
C PRO A 308 -4.90 -16.69 -26.15
N GLN A 309 -5.86 -15.76 -26.07
CA GLN A 309 -6.57 -15.42 -24.85
C GLN A 309 -7.40 -16.60 -24.33
N MET A 310 -7.10 -17.08 -23.12
CA MET A 310 -7.91 -18.05 -22.40
C MET A 310 -9.24 -17.41 -21.93
N PRO A 311 -10.37 -18.13 -21.99
CA PRO A 311 -11.69 -17.58 -21.66
C PRO A 311 -11.87 -17.38 -20.15
N GLN A 312 -12.46 -16.25 -19.78
CA GLN A 312 -12.85 -15.92 -18.41
C GLN A 312 -14.14 -16.66 -18.03
N SER A 313 -14.09 -17.56 -17.05
CA SER A 313 -15.29 -18.07 -16.37
C SER A 313 -15.27 -17.64 -14.90
N TYR A 314 -16.04 -16.59 -14.60
CA TYR A 314 -16.49 -16.27 -13.25
C TYR A 314 -17.79 -17.02 -12.98
N GLY A 315 -17.81 -17.86 -11.94
CA GLY A 315 -19.02 -18.44 -11.36
C GLY A 315 -19.11 -18.07 -9.89
N LEU A 316 -19.85 -17.00 -9.59
CA LEU A 316 -20.37 -16.72 -8.25
C LEU A 316 -21.52 -17.70 -7.99
N ALA A 317 -21.37 -18.60 -7.02
CA ALA A 317 -22.50 -19.34 -6.46
C ALA A 317 -22.88 -18.70 -5.11
N ARG A 318 -24.19 -18.49 -4.97
CA ARG A 318 -24.89 -18.02 -3.78
C ARG A 318 -24.78 -19.02 -2.63
#